data_AF-A0A7Y0UFD3-F1
#
_entry.id   AF-A0A7Y0UFD3-F1
#
_cell.length_a   1.000
_cell.length_b   1.000
_cell.length_c   1.000
_cell.angle_alpha   90.00
_cell.angle_beta   90.00
_cell.angle_gamma   90.00
#
_symmetry.space_group_name_H-M   'P 1'
#
loop_
_entity.id
_entity.type
_entity.pdbx_description
1 polymer ?
#
loop_
_entity_poly.entity_id
_entity_poly.type
_entity_poly.pdbx_seq_one_letter_code
_entity_poly.pdbx_strand_id
1 'polypeptide(L)'
;MKHFWNWLTPQETSPNSDGGERVLRINGVIAEESWLDDDITPAVFASELNAGSGPVTIWLNSPGGDVVAAARIYNMLLDYPGKVTVNIDGIAASAASVIAMAASTVAMSPVSMLMIHNPATLAMGDKTELSRALDMLESVKDSIINAYQLKTGLSRAKLSKLMDAETWMDATAAIDLGFANEILTSKQGSTPAKDDESTKTNPDKGDDPGDGEDEESVSKKVPGRAKNERGVVFSRKVSEQKLVAQLAMHGKSVAPPGPPPPVSEHPCVKPAAPCGRRVVDLYAHLTNQPH
;
A
#
# COMPACT_ATOMS: atom_id res chain seq x y z
N MET A 1 17.19 -17.11 -12.31
CA MET A 1 17.03 -16.85 -10.87
C MET A 1 15.86 -15.90 -10.70
N LYS A 2 15.02 -16.09 -9.67
CA LYS A 2 13.78 -15.31 -9.53
C LYS A 2 14.05 -14.10 -8.63
N HIS A 3 14.35 -12.97 -9.23
CA HIS A 3 14.30 -11.70 -8.52
C HIS A 3 12.84 -11.21 -8.43
N PHE A 4 12.50 -10.46 -7.37
CA PHE A 4 11.13 -9.97 -7.11
C PHE A 4 10.71 -8.79 -8.00
N TRP A 5 11.59 -8.33 -8.88
CA TRP A 5 11.29 -7.34 -9.91
C TRP A 5 11.29 -7.97 -11.31
N ASN A 6 10.69 -7.35 -12.31
CA ASN A 6 10.72 -7.83 -13.69
C ASN A 6 10.51 -6.67 -14.67
N TRP A 7 11.48 -6.44 -15.55
CA TRP A 7 11.33 -5.49 -16.65
C TRP A 7 10.51 -6.12 -17.76
N LEU A 8 9.49 -5.39 -18.24
CA LEU A 8 8.76 -5.80 -19.43
C LEU A 8 9.53 -5.30 -20.66
N THR A 9 9.70 -6.20 -21.63
CA THR A 9 10.19 -5.83 -22.95
C THR A 9 9.20 -4.87 -23.60
N PRO A 10 9.67 -3.79 -24.26
CA PRO A 10 8.80 -2.96 -25.08
C PRO A 10 8.25 -3.80 -26.24
N GLN A 11 7.05 -4.35 -26.09
CA GLN A 11 6.32 -5.02 -27.17
C GLN A 11 4.93 -4.37 -27.27
N GLU A 12 4.75 -3.59 -28.35
CA GLU A 12 3.48 -3.10 -28.91
C GLU A 12 2.45 -2.47 -27.94
N THR A 13 2.88 -1.65 -26.98
CA THR A 13 1.93 -0.81 -26.24
C THR A 13 1.62 0.47 -27.04
N SER A 14 0.65 0.34 -27.96
CA SER A 14 0.00 1.43 -28.72
C SER A 14 0.87 2.13 -29.78
N PRO A 15 0.34 2.38 -31.00
CA PRO A 15 1.11 2.96 -32.12
C PRO A 15 1.49 4.45 -31.96
N ASN A 16 1.33 5.06 -30.77
CA ASN A 16 1.51 6.50 -30.54
C ASN A 16 2.37 6.86 -29.31
N SER A 17 3.15 5.94 -28.74
CA SER A 17 4.11 6.29 -27.69
C SER A 17 5.43 6.75 -28.30
N ASP A 18 5.54 8.04 -28.62
CA ASP A 18 6.82 8.68 -28.95
C ASP A 18 7.67 8.73 -27.67
N GLY A 19 8.60 7.78 -27.55
CA GLY A 19 9.50 7.60 -26.40
C GLY A 19 9.12 6.39 -25.56
N GLY A 20 9.88 5.29 -25.72
CA GLY A 20 9.62 4.00 -25.09
C GLY A 20 9.54 4.06 -23.57
N GLU A 21 8.33 4.08 -23.03
CA GLU A 21 8.05 3.97 -21.61
C GLU A 21 8.57 2.62 -21.09
N ARG A 22 9.43 2.66 -20.07
CA ARG A 22 10.03 1.46 -19.50
C ARG A 22 9.17 0.98 -18.34
N VAL A 23 8.73 -0.28 -18.41
CA VAL A 23 7.82 -0.83 -17.39
C VAL A 23 8.54 -1.84 -16.50
N LEU A 24 8.54 -1.57 -15.20
CA LEU A 24 9.07 -2.45 -14.15
C LEU A 24 7.89 -3.01 -13.34
N ARG A 25 7.86 -4.31 -13.06
CA ARG A 25 6.94 -4.88 -12.07
C ARG A 25 7.71 -5.27 -10.82
N ILE A 26 7.20 -4.92 -9.64
CA ILE A 26 7.72 -5.36 -8.33
C ILE A 26 6.60 -6.14 -7.65
N ASN A 27 6.74 -7.46 -7.55
CA ASN A 27 5.70 -8.36 -7.06
C ASN A 27 6.24 -9.30 -5.98
N GLY A 28 5.41 -9.56 -4.96
CA GLY A 28 5.77 -10.48 -3.88
C GLY A 28 6.65 -9.84 -2.81
N VAL A 29 7.27 -10.67 -1.97
CA VAL A 29 8.05 -10.21 -0.81
C VAL A 29 9.37 -9.59 -1.29
N ILE A 30 9.68 -8.40 -0.78
CA ILE A 30 10.95 -7.72 -1.06
C ILE A 30 12.07 -8.51 -0.39
N ALA A 31 12.99 -9.01 -1.21
CA ALA A 31 14.17 -9.76 -0.75
C ALA A 31 13.84 -11.03 0.06
N GLU A 32 12.86 -11.82 -0.38
CA GLU A 32 12.55 -13.13 0.23
C GLU A 32 13.68 -14.13 0.08
N GLU A 33 14.22 -14.24 -1.14
CA GLU A 33 15.44 -14.97 -1.47
C GLU A 33 16.58 -13.93 -1.52
N SER A 34 17.63 -14.18 -0.72
CA SER A 34 18.70 -13.26 -0.33
C SER A 34 19.02 -12.12 -1.31
N TRP A 35 18.81 -10.88 -0.86
CA TRP A 35 19.26 -9.65 -1.55
C TRP A 35 20.77 -9.37 -1.40
N LEU A 36 21.43 -10.12 -0.53
CA LEU A 36 22.86 -10.01 -0.25
C LEU A 36 23.70 -11.04 -1.01
N ASP A 37 23.06 -12.00 -1.67
CA ASP A 37 23.75 -13.01 -2.46
C ASP A 37 24.06 -12.45 -3.86
N ASP A 38 25.19 -12.88 -4.44
CA ASP A 38 25.76 -12.37 -5.68
C ASP A 38 24.81 -12.43 -6.89
N ASP A 39 23.81 -13.31 -6.81
CA ASP A 39 22.82 -13.58 -7.86
C ASP A 39 21.63 -12.59 -7.88
N ILE A 40 21.33 -11.91 -6.77
CA ILE A 40 20.21 -10.94 -6.63
C ILE A 40 20.72 -9.73 -5.84
N THR A 41 21.67 -9.00 -6.43
CA THR A 41 22.31 -7.86 -5.76
C THR A 41 21.68 -6.51 -6.09
N PRO A 42 21.85 -5.50 -5.22
CA PRO A 42 21.65 -4.09 -5.56
C PRO A 42 22.29 -3.65 -6.87
N ALA A 43 23.45 -4.22 -7.24
CA ALA A 43 24.17 -3.85 -8.44
C ALA A 43 23.44 -4.28 -9.71
N VAL A 44 22.81 -5.47 -9.71
CA VAL A 44 21.99 -5.94 -10.83
C VAL A 44 20.77 -5.03 -11.01
N PHE A 45 20.03 -4.75 -9.95
CA PHE A 45 18.89 -3.83 -10.02
C PHE A 45 19.29 -2.45 -10.55
N ALA A 46 20.40 -1.88 -10.04
CA ALA A 46 20.91 -0.60 -10.51
C ALA A 46 21.34 -0.63 -11.99
N SER A 47 22.02 -1.70 -12.41
CA SER A 47 22.43 -1.87 -13.80
C SER A 47 21.22 -1.92 -14.73
N GLU A 48 20.21 -2.71 -14.40
CA GLU A 48 18.98 -2.82 -15.20
C GLU A 48 18.17 -1.53 -15.19
N LEU A 49 18.06 -0.86 -14.04
CA LEU A 49 17.42 0.45 -13.94
C LEU A 49 18.11 1.48 -14.84
N ASN A 50 19.43 1.46 -14.94
CA ASN A 50 20.20 2.41 -15.74
C ASN A 50 20.52 1.95 -17.17
N ALA A 51 20.15 0.71 -17.54
CA ALA A 51 20.38 0.18 -18.89
C ALA A 51 19.56 0.90 -19.98
N GLY A 52 18.52 1.65 -19.60
CA GLY A 52 17.70 2.44 -20.50
C GLY A 52 17.48 3.86 -20.00
N SER A 53 17.12 4.75 -20.92
CA SER A 53 16.75 6.14 -20.65
C SER A 53 15.23 6.35 -20.76
N GLY A 54 14.75 7.49 -20.28
CA GLY A 54 13.33 7.86 -20.36
C GLY A 54 12.54 7.61 -19.08
N PRO A 55 11.21 7.80 -19.11
CA PRO A 55 10.36 7.58 -17.95
C PRO A 55 10.25 6.08 -17.60
N VAL A 56 10.18 5.79 -16.30
CA VAL A 56 9.95 4.45 -15.76
C VAL A 56 8.59 4.41 -15.06
N THR A 57 7.78 3.43 -15.41
CA THR A 57 6.52 3.12 -14.74
C THR A 57 6.65 1.79 -14.00
N ILE A 58 6.50 1.84 -12.68
CA ILE A 58 6.60 0.71 -11.77
C ILE A 58 5.20 0.24 -11.41
N TRP A 59 4.85 -1.01 -11.69
CA TRP A 59 3.67 -1.66 -11.12
C TRP A 59 4.06 -2.37 -9.84
N LEU A 60 3.54 -1.90 -8.71
CA LEU A 60 3.90 -2.34 -7.37
C LEU A 60 2.76 -3.12 -6.72
N ASN A 61 3.00 -4.40 -6.45
CA ASN A 61 2.09 -5.27 -5.71
C ASN A 61 2.88 -6.14 -4.73
N SER A 62 3.14 -5.61 -3.53
CA SER A 62 4.01 -6.23 -2.56
C SER A 62 3.51 -6.04 -1.11
N PRO A 63 3.55 -7.10 -0.28
CA PRO A 63 3.30 -7.01 1.16
C PRO A 63 4.45 -6.36 1.92
N GLY A 64 5.55 -5.99 1.26
CA GLY A 64 6.78 -5.52 1.87
C GLY A 64 7.82 -6.63 2.00
N GLY A 65 8.73 -6.50 2.96
CA GLY A 65 9.87 -7.40 3.15
C GLY A 65 11.02 -6.67 3.81
N ASP A 66 12.24 -6.91 3.33
CA ASP A 66 13.44 -6.30 3.89
C ASP A 66 13.48 -4.77 3.69
N VAL A 67 13.62 -4.04 4.80
CA VAL A 67 13.62 -2.57 4.81
C VAL A 67 14.92 -1.98 4.25
N VAL A 68 16.04 -2.69 4.37
CA VAL A 68 17.34 -2.22 3.88
C VAL A 68 17.38 -2.30 2.35
N ALA A 69 16.88 -3.39 1.78
CA ALA A 69 16.68 -3.56 0.35
C ALA A 69 15.73 -2.48 -0.21
N ALA A 70 14.60 -2.24 0.45
CA ALA A 70 13.68 -1.18 0.07
C ALA A 70 14.32 0.22 0.13
N ALA A 71 15.10 0.52 1.17
CA ALA A 71 15.84 1.79 1.27
C ALA A 71 16.88 1.94 0.14
N ARG A 72 17.52 0.84 -0.27
CA ARG A 72 18.48 0.83 -1.38
C ARG A 72 17.79 1.12 -2.71
N ILE A 73 16.64 0.47 -2.98
CA ILE A 73 15.81 0.74 -4.16
C ILE A 73 15.31 2.18 -4.15
N TYR A 74 14.81 2.66 -3.00
CA TYR A 74 14.35 4.03 -2.84
C TYR A 74 15.42 5.05 -3.29
N ASN A 75 16.65 4.88 -2.84
CA ASN A 75 17.75 5.77 -3.22
C ASN A 75 18.09 5.65 -4.72
N MET A 76 18.10 4.44 -5.29
CA MET A 76 18.34 4.25 -6.73
C MET A 76 17.26 4.90 -7.59
N LEU A 77 16.01 4.87 -7.15
CA LEU A 77 14.90 5.52 -7.84
C LEU A 77 14.96 7.06 -7.71
N LEU A 78 15.42 7.59 -6.57
CA LEU A 78 15.66 9.03 -6.41
C LEU A 78 16.81 9.53 -7.31
N ASP A 79 17.85 8.73 -7.47
CA ASP A 79 19.01 9.07 -8.30
C ASP A 79 18.73 8.88 -9.81
N TYR A 80 17.62 8.24 -10.18
CA TYR A 80 17.26 8.00 -11.56
C TYR A 80 16.91 9.32 -12.29
N PRO A 81 17.55 9.64 -13.43
CA PRO A 81 17.34 10.94 -14.09
C PRO A 81 15.97 11.07 -14.78
N GLY A 82 15.32 9.95 -15.08
CA GLY A 82 13.99 9.93 -15.69
C GLY A 82 12.87 10.07 -14.67
N LYS A 83 11.68 10.46 -15.14
CA LYS A 83 10.49 10.47 -14.28
C LYS A 83 10.14 9.04 -13.84
N VAL A 84 9.98 8.84 -12.54
CA VAL A 84 9.48 7.57 -11.97
C VAL A 84 8.02 7.73 -11.57
N THR A 85 7.17 6.85 -12.11
CA THR A 85 5.77 6.69 -11.72
C THR A 85 5.59 5.34 -11.05
N VAL A 86 4.91 5.27 -9.92
CA VAL A 86 4.53 4.00 -9.26
C VAL A 86 3.01 3.85 -9.30
N ASN A 87 2.55 2.74 -9.88
CA ASN A 87 1.17 2.30 -9.94
C ASN A 87 0.97 1.17 -8.94
N ILE A 88 0.16 1.39 -7.90
CA ILE A 88 -0.19 0.37 -6.92
C ILE A 88 -1.50 -0.28 -7.36
N ASP A 89 -1.43 -1.49 -7.92
CA ASP A 89 -2.57 -2.21 -8.51
C ASP A 89 -3.13 -3.33 -7.62
N GLY A 90 -2.46 -3.67 -6.52
CA GLY A 90 -2.94 -4.60 -5.50
C GLY A 90 -2.67 -4.07 -4.09
N ILE A 91 -1.44 -4.26 -3.59
CA ILE A 91 -1.03 -3.74 -2.28
C ILE A 91 0.36 -3.11 -2.34
N ALA A 92 0.57 -2.06 -1.55
CA ALA A 92 1.89 -1.57 -1.19
C ALA A 92 1.97 -1.44 0.33
N ALA A 93 2.44 -2.49 1.00
CA ALA A 93 2.51 -2.56 2.44
C ALA A 93 3.95 -2.53 2.97
N SER A 94 4.16 -1.96 4.15
CA SER A 94 5.43 -2.04 4.87
C SER A 94 6.60 -1.50 4.02
N ALA A 95 7.67 -2.27 3.82
CA ALA A 95 8.83 -1.84 3.03
C ALA A 95 8.48 -1.42 1.58
N ALA A 96 7.40 -1.97 1.00
CA ALA A 96 6.94 -1.60 -0.34
C ALA A 96 6.38 -0.18 -0.40
N SER A 97 5.69 0.28 0.66
CA SER A 97 5.22 1.67 0.70
C SER A 97 6.38 2.65 0.74
N VAL A 98 7.53 2.28 1.32
CA VAL A 98 8.75 3.11 1.27
C VAL A 98 9.25 3.26 -0.17
N ILE A 99 9.34 2.16 -0.94
CA ILE A 99 9.73 2.22 -2.36
C ILE A 99 8.82 3.16 -3.15
N ALA A 100 7.50 3.08 -2.93
CA ALA A 100 6.54 3.95 -3.60
C ALA A 100 6.81 5.44 -3.36
N MET A 101 7.33 5.82 -2.18
CA MET A 101 7.59 7.22 -1.85
C MET A 101 8.74 7.83 -2.68
N ALA A 102 9.61 7.03 -3.30
CA ALA A 102 10.66 7.54 -4.18
C ALA A 102 10.11 8.13 -5.48
N ALA A 103 8.90 7.74 -5.88
CA ALA A 103 8.33 8.12 -7.17
C ALA A 103 7.83 9.56 -7.17
N SER A 104 8.05 10.26 -8.28
CA SER A 104 7.48 11.60 -8.52
C SER A 104 5.96 11.54 -8.53
N THR A 105 5.38 10.48 -9.11
CA THR A 105 3.94 10.24 -9.15
C THR A 105 3.63 8.85 -8.59
N VAL A 106 2.68 8.78 -7.64
CA VAL A 106 2.12 7.53 -7.12
C VAL A 106 0.65 7.48 -7.47
N ALA A 107 0.23 6.51 -8.28
CA ALA A 107 -1.16 6.28 -8.63
C ALA A 107 -1.66 4.98 -8.01
N MET A 108 -2.89 4.97 -7.50
CA MET A 108 -3.47 3.79 -6.83
C MET A 108 -4.73 3.30 -7.55
N SER A 109 -4.82 2.01 -7.80
CA SER A 109 -6.07 1.38 -8.23
C SER A 109 -7.20 1.67 -7.24
N PRO A 110 -8.46 1.87 -7.70
CA PRO A 110 -9.60 2.04 -6.80
C PRO A 110 -9.79 0.89 -5.80
N VAL A 111 -9.24 -0.28 -6.11
CA VAL A 111 -9.32 -1.49 -5.27
C VAL A 111 -8.00 -1.85 -4.58
N SER A 112 -6.97 -0.99 -4.65
CA SER A 112 -5.70 -1.23 -3.98
C SER A 112 -5.64 -0.61 -2.59
N MET A 113 -4.66 -1.10 -1.81
CA MET A 113 -4.41 -0.64 -0.44
C MET A 113 -2.94 -0.24 -0.26
N LEU A 114 -2.72 0.78 0.57
CA LEU A 114 -1.40 1.18 1.06
C LEU A 114 -1.36 0.98 2.58
N MET A 115 -0.29 0.37 3.10
CA MET A 115 -0.13 0.16 4.54
C MET A 115 1.22 0.64 5.04
N ILE A 116 1.20 1.39 6.14
CA ILE A 116 2.40 1.80 6.88
C ILE A 116 2.35 1.31 8.33
N HIS A 117 3.49 0.86 8.83
CA HIS A 117 3.65 0.39 10.20
C HIS A 117 5.11 0.54 10.68
N ASN A 118 5.34 0.30 11.96
CA ASN A 118 6.70 0.32 12.52
C ASN A 118 7.57 -0.83 11.97
N PRO A 119 8.89 -0.65 11.86
CA PRO A 119 9.78 -1.76 11.55
C PRO A 119 9.70 -2.83 12.64
N ALA A 120 9.86 -4.09 12.25
CA ALA A 120 9.83 -5.24 13.13
C ALA A 120 11.04 -6.14 12.87
N THR A 121 11.54 -6.78 13.93
CA THR A 121 12.60 -7.78 13.85
C THR A 121 12.39 -8.84 14.93
N LEU A 122 13.08 -9.97 14.80
CA LEU A 122 13.20 -10.99 15.85
C LEU A 122 14.62 -10.93 16.41
N ALA A 123 14.75 -10.67 17.71
CA ALA A 123 16.03 -10.60 18.40
C ALA A 123 16.03 -11.50 19.65
N MET A 124 17.16 -12.13 19.93
CA MET A 124 17.40 -12.94 21.12
C MET A 124 18.79 -12.62 21.65
N GLY A 125 18.92 -12.48 22.97
CA GLY A 125 20.18 -12.10 23.59
C GLY A 125 20.00 -11.61 25.03
N ASP A 126 21.10 -11.16 25.62
CA ASP A 126 21.06 -10.52 26.94
C ASP A 126 20.41 -9.13 26.90
N LYS A 127 20.24 -8.51 28.07
CA LYS A 127 19.63 -7.17 28.20
C LYS A 127 20.30 -6.13 27.30
N THR A 128 21.62 -6.17 27.18
CA THR A 128 22.40 -5.19 26.42
C THR A 128 22.18 -5.39 24.92
N GLU A 129 22.16 -6.64 24.45
CA GLU A 129 21.88 -6.98 23.06
C GLU A 129 20.47 -6.58 22.65
N LEU A 130 19.46 -6.87 23.50
CA LEU A 130 18.08 -6.45 23.25
C LEU A 130 17.93 -4.92 23.23
N SER A 131 18.63 -4.20 24.11
CA SER A 131 18.64 -2.73 24.08
C SER A 131 19.17 -2.18 22.76
N ARG A 132 20.26 -2.75 22.24
CA ARG A 132 20.82 -2.34 20.93
C ARG A 132 19.86 -2.63 19.78
N ALA A 133 19.13 -3.75 19.84
CA ALA A 133 18.12 -4.07 18.85
C ALA A 133 16.96 -3.05 18.85
N LEU A 134 16.56 -2.55 20.02
CA LEU A 134 15.57 -1.47 20.13
C LEU A 134 16.10 -0.16 19.52
N ASP A 135 17.32 0.25 19.84
CA ASP A 135 17.94 1.46 19.28
C ASP A 135 18.04 1.39 17.75
N MET A 136 18.36 0.20 17.22
CA MET A 136 18.36 -0.05 15.77
C MET A 136 16.96 0.12 15.16
N LEU A 137 15.91 -0.45 15.78
CA LEU A 137 14.54 -0.31 15.29
C LEU A 137 14.05 1.15 15.31
N GLU A 138 14.43 1.93 16.33
CA GLU A 138 14.14 3.37 16.38
C GLU A 138 14.81 4.12 15.22
N SER A 139 16.10 3.84 14.97
CA SER A 139 16.83 4.44 13.85
C SER A 139 16.22 4.09 12.49
N VAL A 140 15.81 2.83 12.30
CA VAL A 140 15.11 2.39 11.08
C VAL A 140 13.75 3.09 10.95
N LYS A 141 12.99 3.22 12.05
CA LYS A 141 11.71 3.94 12.06
C LYS A 141 11.90 5.40 11.64
N ASP A 142 12.92 6.06 12.18
CA ASP A 142 13.24 7.44 11.85
C ASP A 142 13.61 7.62 10.37
N SER A 143 14.36 6.67 9.80
CA SER A 143 14.69 6.63 8.38
C SER A 143 13.44 6.50 7.50
N ILE A 144 12.53 5.59 7.85
CA ILE A 144 11.25 5.42 7.14
C ILE A 144 10.41 6.70 7.21
N ILE A 145 10.33 7.35 8.38
CA ILE A 145 9.60 8.61 8.56
C ILE A 145 10.16 9.70 7.64
N ASN A 146 11.47 9.74 7.37
CA ASN A 146 12.04 10.72 6.44
C ASN A 146 11.42 10.60 5.05
N ALA A 147 11.34 9.37 4.50
CA ALA A 147 10.74 9.12 3.19
C ALA A 147 9.25 9.55 3.15
N TYR A 148 8.48 9.18 4.18
CA TYR A 148 7.07 9.60 4.25
C TYR A 148 6.91 11.10 4.42
N GLN A 149 7.75 11.75 5.22
CA GLN A 149 7.69 13.19 5.43
C GLN A 149 7.98 13.95 4.14
N LEU A 150 8.99 13.51 3.37
CA LEU A 150 9.32 14.10 2.07
C LEU A 150 8.18 13.96 1.06
N LYS A 151 7.49 12.82 1.02
CA LYS A 151 6.38 12.59 0.09
C LYS A 151 5.09 13.31 0.50
N THR A 152 4.73 13.24 1.77
CA THR A 152 3.41 13.65 2.27
C THR A 152 3.36 15.10 2.79
N GLY A 153 4.49 15.64 3.24
CA GLY A 153 4.55 16.91 3.98
C GLY A 153 3.98 16.86 5.41
N LEU A 154 3.54 15.69 5.89
CA LEU A 154 3.00 15.53 7.24
C LEU A 154 4.10 15.66 8.30
N SER A 155 3.73 16.15 9.49
CA SER A 155 4.67 16.20 10.62
C SER A 155 5.14 14.80 11.04
N ARG A 156 6.40 14.69 11.48
CA ARG A 156 6.96 13.45 12.04
C ARG A 156 6.07 12.84 13.12
N ALA A 157 5.50 13.67 14.00
CA ALA A 157 4.62 13.21 15.07
C ALA A 157 3.33 12.57 14.54
N LYS A 158 2.76 13.11 13.45
CA LYS A 158 1.58 12.52 12.80
C LYS A 158 1.95 11.21 12.12
N LEU A 159 3.07 11.16 11.38
CA LEU A 159 3.55 9.95 10.71
C LEU A 159 3.86 8.83 11.70
N SER A 160 4.57 9.15 12.79
CA SER A 160 4.87 8.19 13.87
C SER A 160 3.58 7.57 14.44
N LYS A 161 2.55 8.38 14.70
CA LYS A 161 1.24 7.88 15.17
C LYS A 161 0.54 6.97 14.15
N LEU A 162 0.63 7.27 12.86
CA LEU A 162 0.07 6.41 11.81
C LEU A 162 0.81 5.06 11.74
N MET A 163 2.14 5.07 11.83
CA MET A 163 2.95 3.85 11.86
C MET A 163 2.69 3.03 13.13
N ASP A 164 2.58 3.67 14.28
CA ASP A 164 2.27 3.01 15.56
C ASP A 164 0.94 2.27 15.50
N ALA A 165 -0.03 2.83 14.78
CA ALA A 165 -1.38 2.31 14.61
C ALA A 165 -1.50 1.14 13.61
N GLU A 166 -0.45 0.85 12.83
CA GLU A 166 -0.51 0.00 11.63
C GLU A 166 -1.67 0.43 10.72
N THR A 167 -1.42 1.49 9.96
CA THR A 167 -2.46 2.19 9.21
C THR A 167 -2.56 1.64 7.80
N TRP A 168 -3.74 1.15 7.46
CA TRP A 168 -4.18 0.79 6.12
C TRP A 168 -5.02 1.91 5.52
N MET A 169 -4.76 2.25 4.26
CA MET A 169 -5.40 3.33 3.51
C MET A 169 -5.87 2.79 2.16
N ASP A 170 -7.12 3.07 1.81
CA ASP A 170 -7.56 2.96 0.42
C ASP A 170 -6.95 4.08 -0.44
N ALA A 171 -7.16 4.00 -1.76
CA ALA A 171 -6.63 4.98 -2.71
C ALA A 171 -7.04 6.43 -2.37
N THR A 172 -8.26 6.66 -1.89
CA THR A 172 -8.72 8.01 -1.56
C THR A 172 -8.03 8.54 -0.31
N ALA A 173 -7.94 7.73 0.75
CA ALA A 173 -7.28 8.10 2.00
C ALA A 173 -5.78 8.34 1.80
N ALA A 174 -5.13 7.51 0.96
CA ALA A 174 -3.73 7.69 0.62
C ALA A 174 -3.47 9.02 -0.10
N ILE A 175 -4.39 9.45 -0.99
CA ILE A 175 -4.31 10.76 -1.63
C ILE A 175 -4.54 11.88 -0.62
N ASP A 176 -5.59 11.77 0.20
CA ASP A 176 -5.93 12.78 1.21
C ASP A 176 -4.79 13.01 2.22
N LEU A 177 -4.01 11.97 2.52
CA LEU A 177 -2.85 12.02 3.41
C LEU A 177 -1.52 12.27 2.68
N GLY A 178 -1.53 12.42 1.35
CA GLY A 178 -0.36 12.76 0.54
C GLY A 178 0.59 11.60 0.21
N PHE A 179 0.20 10.36 0.49
CA PHE A 179 0.97 9.16 0.11
C PHE A 179 0.82 8.82 -1.39
N ALA A 180 -0.33 9.19 -1.98
CA ALA A 180 -0.62 9.03 -3.40
C ALA A 180 -1.02 10.36 -4.04
N ASN A 181 -0.91 10.41 -5.37
CA ASN A 181 -1.22 11.58 -6.18
C ASN A 181 -2.58 11.46 -6.87
N GLU A 182 -2.91 10.27 -7.39
CA GLU A 182 -4.11 10.06 -8.18
C GLU A 182 -4.64 8.63 -8.12
N ILE A 183 -5.89 8.44 -8.55
CA ILE A 183 -6.50 7.13 -8.69
C ILE A 183 -6.25 6.66 -10.14
N LEU A 184 -5.85 5.41 -10.32
CA LEU A 184 -5.73 4.79 -11.64
C LEU A 184 -7.13 4.70 -12.28
N THR A 185 -7.35 5.51 -13.31
CA THR A 185 -8.53 5.42 -14.17
C THR A 185 -8.13 4.80 -15.51
N SER A 186 -8.98 3.96 -16.09
CA SER A 186 -8.75 3.50 -17.45
C SER A 186 -8.81 4.70 -18.41
N LYS A 187 -7.70 4.98 -19.10
CA LYS A 187 -7.74 5.75 -20.35
C LYS A 187 -8.33 4.85 -21.45
N GLN A 188 -9.60 4.49 -21.34
CA GLN A 188 -10.39 4.18 -22.53
C GLN A 188 -10.77 5.55 -23.11
N GLY A 189 -10.26 5.84 -24.31
CA GLY A 189 -10.32 7.16 -24.91
C GLY A 189 -11.71 7.79 -24.78
N SER A 190 -11.75 9.03 -24.33
CA SER A 190 -12.90 9.90 -24.52
C SER A 190 -13.11 10.02 -26.03
N THR A 191 -13.95 9.15 -26.58
CA THR A 191 -14.62 9.39 -27.84
C THR A 191 -15.39 10.70 -27.62
N PRO A 192 -15.17 11.74 -28.44
CA PRO A 192 -16.03 12.91 -28.36
C PRO A 192 -17.45 12.40 -28.64
N ALA A 193 -18.35 12.66 -27.70
CA ALA A 193 -19.77 12.44 -27.92
C ALA A 193 -20.12 13.14 -29.24
N LYS A 194 -20.51 12.36 -30.23
CA LYS A 194 -21.06 12.88 -31.47
C LYS A 194 -22.32 13.64 -31.10
N ASP A 195 -22.33 14.92 -31.44
CA ASP A 195 -23.53 15.74 -31.46
C ASP A 195 -24.55 15.04 -32.36
N ASP A 196 -25.69 14.64 -31.78
CA ASP A 196 -26.83 14.17 -32.55
C ASP A 196 -27.55 15.41 -33.11
N GLU A 197 -27.21 15.72 -34.37
CA GLU A 197 -27.83 16.74 -35.20
C GLU A 197 -29.24 16.25 -35.62
N SER A 198 -30.29 16.66 -34.90
CA SER A 198 -31.67 16.54 -35.37
C SER A 198 -32.11 17.81 -36.12
N THR A 199 -31.89 17.77 -37.43
CA THR A 199 -32.79 18.24 -38.52
C THR A 199 -33.69 19.46 -38.27
N LYS A 200 -33.28 20.58 -38.90
CA LYS A 200 -34.06 21.60 -39.63
C LYS A 200 -35.54 21.79 -39.26
N THR A 201 -35.85 22.95 -38.68
CA THR A 201 -36.89 23.86 -39.20
C THR A 201 -36.58 25.31 -38.80
N ASN A 202 -36.55 26.19 -39.80
CA ASN A 202 -36.67 27.64 -39.73
C ASN A 202 -37.57 28.01 -40.95
N PRO A 203 -38.24 29.18 -41.02
CA PRO A 203 -37.84 30.44 -40.38
C PRO A 203 -38.99 31.30 -39.79
N ASP A 204 -38.69 32.23 -38.89
CA ASP A 204 -39.33 33.54 -38.93
C ASP A 204 -38.40 34.66 -38.41
N LYS A 205 -38.62 35.85 -38.97
CA LYS A 205 -37.79 37.05 -39.08
C LYS A 205 -37.54 37.83 -37.78
N GLY A 206 -36.47 38.62 -37.81
CA GLY A 206 -36.30 39.80 -36.97
C GLY A 206 -34.90 40.40 -37.09
N ASP A 207 -34.82 41.59 -37.72
CA ASP A 207 -33.62 42.38 -38.02
C ASP A 207 -32.97 43.04 -36.78
N ASP A 208 -31.64 43.26 -36.82
CA ASP A 208 -30.88 44.53 -36.55
C ASP A 208 -29.46 44.27 -35.94
N PRO A 209 -28.40 45.03 -36.32
CA PRO A 209 -26.99 44.70 -36.06
C PRO A 209 -26.34 45.49 -34.91
N GLY A 210 -25.24 44.98 -34.36
CA GLY A 210 -24.43 45.73 -33.38
C GLY A 210 -23.11 45.06 -32.98
N ASP A 211 -22.04 45.68 -33.44
CA ASP A 211 -20.61 45.64 -33.10
C ASP A 211 -20.13 44.99 -31.78
N GLY A 212 -18.88 44.48 -31.84
CA GLY A 212 -17.92 44.64 -30.73
C GLY A 212 -17.26 43.36 -30.23
N GLU A 213 -15.97 43.23 -30.49
CA GLU A 213 -15.02 42.25 -29.95
C GLU A 213 -14.90 42.36 -28.41
N ASP A 214 -14.61 41.24 -27.73
CA ASP A 214 -13.67 41.14 -26.59
C ASP A 214 -13.57 39.67 -26.13
N GLU A 215 -12.37 39.10 -26.23
CA GLU A 215 -12.03 37.77 -25.70
C GLU A 215 -11.88 37.80 -24.18
N GLU A 216 -12.59 36.91 -23.47
CA GLU A 216 -12.23 36.53 -22.11
C GLU A 216 -12.30 35.00 -21.92
N SER A 217 -11.17 34.43 -21.52
CA SER A 217 -10.92 33.01 -21.41
C SER A 217 -11.59 32.40 -20.17
N VAL A 218 -12.74 31.76 -20.36
CA VAL A 218 -13.39 30.98 -19.29
C VAL A 218 -12.81 29.58 -19.24
N SER A 219 -11.93 29.33 -18.26
CA SER A 219 -11.51 27.99 -17.84
C SER A 219 -12.74 27.14 -17.47
N LYS A 220 -13.11 26.20 -18.34
CA LYS A 220 -14.15 25.21 -18.05
C LYS A 220 -13.64 24.22 -16.99
N LYS A 221 -14.14 24.43 -15.78
CA LYS A 221 -14.09 23.51 -14.62
C LYS A 221 -14.65 22.13 -15.00
N VAL A 222 -13.87 21.08 -14.71
CA VAL A 222 -14.30 19.67 -14.78
C VAL A 222 -15.44 19.42 -13.78
N PRO A 223 -16.47 18.59 -14.08
CA PRO A 223 -17.63 18.43 -13.21
C PRO A 223 -17.30 17.62 -11.94
N GLY A 224 -17.38 18.32 -10.80
CA GLY A 224 -17.77 17.86 -9.45
C GLY A 224 -17.54 16.41 -9.02
N ARG A 225 -16.42 16.14 -8.34
CA ARG A 225 -16.34 15.10 -7.31
C ARG A 225 -17.07 15.61 -6.06
N ALA A 226 -18.04 14.84 -5.56
CA ALA A 226 -18.73 15.17 -4.31
C ALA A 226 -17.71 15.27 -3.17
N LYS A 227 -17.71 16.38 -2.43
CA LYS A 227 -16.75 16.70 -1.35
C LYS A 227 -16.85 15.80 -0.10
N ASN A 228 -17.57 14.67 -0.17
CA ASN A 228 -18.08 13.97 1.01
C ASN A 228 -17.61 12.50 1.14
N GLU A 229 -16.83 11.96 0.21
CA GLU A 229 -16.27 10.61 0.32
C GLU A 229 -14.87 10.70 0.94
N ARG A 230 -14.81 10.76 2.29
CA ARG A 230 -13.54 10.56 3.00
C ARG A 230 -13.09 9.11 2.78
N GLY A 231 -11.85 8.91 2.34
CA GLY A 231 -11.30 7.56 2.15
C GLY A 231 -11.28 6.75 3.45
N VAL A 232 -11.33 5.43 3.32
CA VAL A 232 -11.31 4.50 4.44
C VAL A 232 -9.89 4.34 4.97
N VAL A 233 -9.72 4.67 6.25
CA VAL A 233 -8.51 4.40 7.03
C VAL A 233 -8.83 3.36 8.09
N PHE A 234 -8.11 2.25 8.09
CA PHE A 234 -8.23 1.20 9.10
C PHE A 234 -6.92 1.11 9.92
N SER A 235 -7.04 1.07 11.24
CA SER A 235 -5.93 0.77 12.14
C SER A 235 -6.11 -0.62 12.73
N ARG A 236 -5.13 -1.50 12.52
CA ARG A 236 -5.19 -2.86 13.07
C ARG A 236 -5.11 -2.86 14.59
N LYS A 237 -4.15 -2.14 15.19
CA LYS A 237 -3.97 -2.16 16.65
C LYS A 237 -5.15 -1.59 17.42
N VAL A 238 -5.78 -0.52 16.92
CA VAL A 238 -6.99 0.04 17.56
C VAL A 238 -8.13 -0.96 17.51
N SER A 239 -8.26 -1.68 16.40
CA SER A 239 -9.31 -2.70 16.23
C SER A 239 -9.07 -3.92 17.10
N GLU A 240 -7.83 -4.39 17.20
CA GLU A 240 -7.42 -5.47 18.12
C GLU A 240 -7.64 -5.07 19.58
N GLN A 241 -7.25 -3.86 19.99
CA GLN A 241 -7.49 -3.36 21.34
C GLN A 241 -8.99 -3.28 21.68
N LYS A 242 -9.82 -2.83 20.74
CA LYS A 242 -11.29 -2.82 20.92
C LYS A 242 -11.85 -4.23 21.08
N LEU A 243 -11.37 -5.19 20.29
CA LEU A 243 -11.79 -6.59 20.39
C LEU A 243 -11.39 -7.18 21.74
N VAL A 244 -10.13 -6.98 22.17
CA VAL A 244 -9.65 -7.42 23.49
C VAL A 244 -10.46 -6.79 24.62
N ALA A 245 -10.76 -5.49 24.54
CA ALA A 245 -11.57 -4.80 25.53
C ALA A 245 -13.01 -5.35 25.56
N GLN A 246 -13.64 -5.61 24.41
CA GLN A 246 -14.96 -6.24 24.34
C GLN A 246 -14.93 -7.63 24.97
N LEU A 247 -13.96 -8.47 24.65
CA LEU A 247 -13.81 -9.80 25.24
C LEU A 247 -13.58 -9.73 26.76
N ALA A 248 -12.76 -8.79 27.24
CA ALA A 248 -12.49 -8.58 28.66
C ALA A 248 -13.74 -8.07 29.44
N MET A 249 -14.60 -7.27 28.81
CA MET A 249 -15.85 -6.81 29.43
C MET A 249 -16.91 -7.92 29.49
N HIS A 250 -16.97 -8.80 28.49
CA HIS A 250 -17.86 -9.97 28.50
C HIS A 250 -17.33 -11.11 29.39
N GLY A 251 -16.02 -11.15 29.67
CA GLY A 251 -15.37 -12.12 30.56
C GLY A 251 -15.53 -11.85 32.07
N LYS A 252 -16.18 -10.74 32.48
CA LYS A 252 -16.35 -10.38 33.90
C LYS A 252 -17.58 -10.99 34.60
N SER A 253 -18.32 -11.87 33.94
CA SER A 253 -19.41 -12.64 34.56
C SER A 253 -19.07 -14.12 34.67
N VAL A 254 -18.04 -14.46 35.44
CA VAL A 254 -17.87 -15.82 35.96
C VAL A 254 -17.69 -15.69 37.47
N ALA A 255 -18.71 -16.11 38.21
CA ALA A 255 -18.65 -16.20 39.67
C ALA A 255 -17.43 -17.06 40.09
N PRO A 256 -16.83 -16.81 41.27
CA PRO A 256 -15.70 -17.62 41.72
C PRO A 256 -16.09 -19.10 41.77
N PRO A 257 -15.17 -20.03 41.44
CA PRO A 257 -15.46 -21.45 41.49
C PRO A 257 -15.85 -21.82 42.93
N GLY A 258 -17.00 -22.47 43.09
CA GLY A 258 -17.45 -23.00 44.37
C GLY A 258 -16.48 -24.04 44.94
N PRO A 259 -16.57 -24.36 46.23
CA PRO A 259 -15.65 -25.29 46.88
C PRO A 259 -15.70 -26.67 46.22
N PRO A 260 -14.56 -27.38 46.12
CA PRO A 260 -14.50 -28.67 45.45
C PRO A 260 -15.32 -29.73 46.22
N PRO A 261 -15.97 -30.67 45.51
CA PRO A 261 -16.71 -31.77 46.14
C PRO A 261 -15.77 -32.75 46.86
N PRO A 262 -16.27 -33.50 47.86
CA PRO A 262 -15.45 -34.43 48.62
C PRO A 262 -14.98 -35.61 47.75
N VAL A 263 -13.72 -36.01 47.98
CA VAL A 263 -12.99 -37.03 47.22
C VAL A 263 -13.52 -38.42 47.59
N SER A 264 -14.09 -39.16 46.62
CA SER A 264 -14.34 -40.60 46.75
C SER A 264 -13.20 -41.39 46.10
N GLU A 265 -12.72 -42.41 46.79
CA GLU A 265 -11.58 -43.24 46.42
C GLU A 265 -11.71 -43.88 45.03
N HIS A 266 -10.59 -43.87 44.30
CA HIS A 266 -10.44 -44.24 42.89
C HIS A 266 -10.69 -45.73 42.60
N PRO A 267 -11.04 -46.04 41.33
CA PRO A 267 -10.21 -46.97 40.57
C PRO A 267 -9.50 -46.24 39.42
N CYS A 268 -8.26 -46.65 39.16
CA CYS A 268 -7.33 -46.11 38.18
C CYS A 268 -7.97 -45.93 36.79
N VAL A 269 -8.14 -44.68 36.35
CA VAL A 269 -8.51 -44.32 34.98
C VAL A 269 -7.28 -43.71 34.31
N LYS A 270 -6.89 -44.28 33.17
CA LYS A 270 -5.80 -43.82 32.31
C LYS A 270 -5.98 -42.33 31.98
N PRO A 271 -4.91 -41.52 31.89
CA PRO A 271 -5.03 -40.09 31.67
C PRO A 271 -5.78 -39.81 30.35
N ALA A 272 -6.88 -39.06 30.46
CA ALA A 272 -7.60 -38.54 29.31
C ALA A 272 -6.68 -37.57 28.55
N ALA A 273 -6.62 -37.73 27.23
CA ALA A 273 -5.89 -36.86 26.34
C ALA A 273 -6.31 -35.39 26.52
N PRO A 274 -5.40 -34.43 26.37
CA PRO A 274 -5.71 -33.01 26.57
C PRO A 274 -6.80 -32.58 25.60
N CYS A 275 -7.99 -32.31 26.12
CA CYS A 275 -9.10 -31.73 25.37
C CYS A 275 -8.91 -30.21 25.26
N GLY A 276 -7.96 -29.83 24.40
CA GLY A 276 -7.84 -28.47 23.88
C GLY A 276 -7.56 -28.60 22.39
N ARG A 277 -8.44 -28.06 21.54
CA ARG A 277 -8.13 -27.97 20.11
C ARG A 277 -6.93 -27.05 19.97
N ARG A 278 -5.90 -27.49 19.23
CA ARG A 278 -4.76 -26.63 18.95
C ARG A 278 -5.23 -25.54 17.99
N VAL A 279 -4.63 -24.36 18.07
CA VAL A 279 -4.98 -23.22 17.22
C VAL A 279 -4.91 -23.57 15.72
N VAL A 280 -4.06 -24.54 15.34
CA VAL A 280 -3.95 -25.07 13.98
C VAL A 280 -5.22 -25.81 13.49
N ASP A 281 -6.00 -26.40 14.40
CA ASP A 281 -7.24 -27.14 14.08
C ASP A 281 -8.41 -26.17 13.78
N LEU A 282 -8.36 -24.96 14.35
CA LEU A 282 -9.33 -23.89 14.08
C LEU A 282 -9.10 -23.26 12.70
N TYR A 283 -7.85 -23.18 12.24
CA TYR A 283 -7.49 -22.62 10.95
C TYR A 283 -7.90 -23.55 9.77
N ALA A 284 -7.69 -24.86 9.91
CA ALA A 284 -8.10 -25.86 8.92
C ALA A 284 -9.64 -25.90 8.75
N HIS A 285 -10.38 -25.71 9.85
CA HIS A 285 -11.84 -25.69 9.83
C HIS A 285 -12.43 -24.43 9.16
N LEU A 286 -11.76 -23.28 9.28
CA LEU A 286 -12.19 -22.02 8.66
C LEU A 286 -11.86 -21.93 7.17
N THR A 287 -10.88 -22.70 6.71
CA THR A 287 -10.37 -22.65 5.32
C THR A 287 -10.77 -23.85 4.48
N ASN A 288 -11.47 -24.83 5.08
CA ASN A 288 -11.95 -26.07 4.46
C ASN A 288 -10.87 -26.84 3.67
N GLN A 289 -9.67 -26.91 4.24
CA GLN A 289 -8.52 -27.64 3.71
C GLN A 289 -8.05 -28.66 4.77
N PRO A 290 -7.80 -29.93 4.40
CA PRO A 290 -7.26 -30.91 5.34
C PRO A 290 -5.76 -30.67 5.58
N HIS A 291 -5.29 -31.10 6.75
CA HIS A 291 -3.89 -31.01 7.18
C HIS A 291 -2.92 -31.74 6.25
#